data_AF-A0A085WCP3-F1
#
_entry.id   AF-A0A085WCP3-F1
#
_cell.length_a   1.000
_cell.length_b   1.000
_cell.length_c   1.000
_cell.angle_alpha   90.00
_cell.angle_beta   90.00
_cell.angle_gamma   90.00
#
_symmetry.space_group_name_H-M   'P 1'
#
loop_
_entity.id
_entity.type
_entity.pdbx_description
1 polymer ?
#
loop_
_entity_poly.entity_id
_entity_poly.type
_entity_poly.pdbx_seq_one_letter_code
_entity_poly.pdbx_strand_id
1 'polypeptide(L)'
;MRLLPLGLLVWVSACSGPPAPDGALCQDVITRMCLARTCEGVNEQLALGSMDCQSTLEERTGCGAEEFAFSTPSRERVLRCRLPLVRQGTDPNKAPRCEDVDEVLEDCPDLTGFLGGRQP
;
A
#
# COMPACT_ATOMS: atom_id res chain seq x y z
N MET A 1 -7.85 -55.36 -21.19
CA MET A 1 -7.58 -54.55 -19.97
C MET A 1 -6.70 -53.38 -20.38
N ARG A 2 -7.25 -52.17 -20.49
CA ARG A 2 -6.52 -50.95 -20.89
C ARG A 2 -6.21 -50.14 -19.63
N LEU A 3 -4.93 -49.87 -19.42
CA LEU A 3 -4.33 -49.15 -18.31
C LEU A 3 -4.79 -47.67 -18.30
N LEU A 4 -5.32 -47.21 -17.18
CA LEU A 4 -5.60 -45.80 -16.88
C LEU A 4 -4.27 -45.04 -16.68
N PRO A 5 -4.03 -43.89 -17.33
CA PRO A 5 -2.91 -43.04 -16.97
C PRO A 5 -3.26 -42.27 -15.69
N LEU A 6 -2.75 -42.78 -14.57
CA LEU A 6 -2.44 -42.02 -13.36
C LEU A 6 -1.47 -40.89 -13.70
N GLY A 7 -1.70 -39.69 -13.16
CA GLY A 7 -0.64 -38.70 -12.98
C GLY A 7 -0.87 -37.35 -13.66
N LEU A 8 -1.99 -36.69 -13.35
CA LEU A 8 -2.10 -35.24 -13.49
C LEU A 8 -2.19 -34.63 -12.08
N LEU A 9 -1.09 -34.74 -11.34
CA LEU A 9 -0.91 -34.14 -10.02
C LEU A 9 0.45 -33.46 -10.02
N VAL A 10 0.50 -32.29 -9.37
CA VAL A 10 1.68 -31.43 -9.12
C VAL A 10 1.86 -30.30 -10.12
N TRP A 11 1.01 -29.27 -10.03
CA TRP A 11 1.43 -27.86 -10.17
C TRP A 11 0.62 -27.02 -9.17
N VAL A 12 0.86 -27.25 -7.88
CA VAL A 12 0.52 -26.27 -6.83
C VAL A 12 1.85 -25.67 -6.37
N SER A 13 2.51 -24.94 -7.26
CA SER A 13 3.55 -24.00 -6.85
C SER A 13 2.84 -22.87 -6.12
N ALA A 14 2.72 -23.01 -4.80
CA ALA A 14 2.36 -21.92 -3.92
C ALA A 14 3.27 -20.73 -4.28
N CYS A 15 2.69 -19.59 -4.64
CA CYS A 15 3.41 -18.33 -4.77
C CYS A 15 3.86 -17.88 -3.37
N SER A 16 4.82 -18.58 -2.77
CA SER A 16 5.46 -18.19 -1.50
C SER A 16 6.78 -17.50 -1.83
N GLY A 17 6.68 -16.25 -2.31
CA GLY A 17 7.82 -15.35 -2.34
C GLY A 17 8.12 -14.84 -0.92
N PRO A 18 9.34 -14.35 -0.66
CA PRO A 18 9.62 -13.64 0.58
C PRO A 18 8.66 -12.44 0.71
N PRO A 19 8.30 -12.05 1.95
CA PRO A 19 7.50 -10.85 2.16
C PRO A 19 8.21 -9.63 1.54
N ALA A 20 7.43 -8.73 0.93
CA ALA A 20 7.98 -7.54 0.30
C ALA A 20 8.74 -6.66 1.33
N PRO A 21 9.85 -6.02 0.95
CA PRO A 21 10.57 -5.09 1.82
C PRO A 21 9.68 -3.91 2.24
N ASP A 22 10.01 -3.26 3.35
CA ASP A 22 9.23 -2.14 3.90
C ASP A 22 9.10 -0.97 2.91
N GLY A 23 10.18 -0.64 2.19
CA GLY A 23 10.16 0.42 1.17
C GLY A 23 9.11 0.15 0.09
N ALA A 24 9.06 -1.08 -0.43
CA ALA A 24 8.07 -1.47 -1.44
C ALA A 24 6.63 -1.43 -0.90
N LEU A 25 6.41 -1.82 0.35
CA LEU A 25 5.10 -1.70 1.00
C LEU A 25 4.69 -0.23 1.14
N CYS A 26 5.61 0.64 1.55
CA CYS A 26 5.32 2.06 1.67
C CYS A 26 5.02 2.71 0.31
N GLN A 27 5.85 2.43 -0.71
CA GLN A 27 5.66 2.95 -2.06
C GLN A 27 4.32 2.52 -2.67
N ASP A 28 3.84 1.30 -2.40
CA ASP A 28 2.50 0.87 -2.84
C ASP A 28 1.39 1.68 -2.16
N VAL A 29 1.51 1.96 -0.85
CA VAL A 29 0.55 2.83 -0.14
C VAL A 29 0.55 4.25 -0.72
N ILE A 30 1.74 4.83 -0.93
CA ILE A 30 1.92 6.16 -1.55
C ILE A 30 1.28 6.19 -2.93
N THR A 31 1.58 5.20 -3.78
CA THR A 31 1.05 5.11 -5.14
C THR A 31 -0.48 5.12 -5.13
N ARG A 32 -1.10 4.31 -4.26
CA ARG A 32 -2.56 4.23 -4.17
C ARG A 32 -3.20 5.50 -3.63
N MET A 33 -2.57 6.15 -2.65
CA MET A 33 -3.02 7.46 -2.18
C MET A 33 -2.94 8.52 -3.28
N CYS A 34 -1.88 8.50 -4.09
CA CYS A 34 -1.71 9.41 -5.21
C CYS A 34 -2.70 9.17 -6.35
N LEU A 35 -3.04 7.91 -6.63
CA LEU A 35 -4.12 7.56 -7.56
C LEU A 35 -5.49 8.06 -7.07
N ALA A 36 -5.66 8.18 -5.76
CA ALA A 36 -6.87 8.69 -5.12
C ALA A 36 -6.81 10.18 -4.75
N ARG A 37 -5.86 10.95 -5.28
CA ARG A 37 -5.69 12.38 -4.94
C ARG A 37 -6.91 13.27 -5.19
N THR A 38 -7.86 12.81 -6.00
CA THR A 38 -9.11 13.52 -6.29
C THR A 38 -10.19 13.26 -5.25
N CYS A 39 -9.98 12.30 -4.34
CA CYS A 39 -10.83 12.12 -3.17
C CYS A 39 -10.53 13.25 -2.18
N GLU A 40 -11.60 13.88 -1.68
CA GLU A 40 -11.54 15.07 -0.82
C GLU A 40 -10.63 14.87 0.39
N GLY A 41 -10.80 13.76 1.11
CA GLY A 41 -9.99 13.44 2.28
C GLY A 41 -8.49 13.40 2.02
N VAL A 42 -8.04 12.91 0.86
CA VAL A 42 -6.61 12.80 0.55
C VAL A 42 -5.99 14.18 0.37
N ASN A 43 -6.59 15.02 -0.47
CA ASN A 43 -6.02 16.32 -0.80
C ASN A 43 -6.01 17.25 0.42
N GLU A 44 -7.08 17.22 1.22
CA GLU A 44 -7.22 18.05 2.42
C GLU A 44 -6.31 17.60 3.55
N GLN A 45 -6.27 16.30 3.85
CA GLN A 45 -5.52 15.80 5.01
C GLN A 45 -4.01 15.68 4.74
N LEU A 46 -3.62 15.36 3.50
CA LEU A 46 -2.20 15.23 3.14
C LEU A 46 -1.60 16.52 2.57
N ALA A 47 -2.41 17.57 2.36
CA ALA A 47 -1.96 18.88 1.87
C ALA A 47 -1.01 18.77 0.65
N LEU A 48 -1.44 18.04 -0.38
CA LEU A 48 -0.63 17.72 -1.56
C LEU A 48 -0.69 18.80 -2.64
N GLY A 49 -1.77 19.58 -2.69
CA GLY A 49 -1.92 20.70 -3.62
C GLY A 49 -1.66 20.29 -5.09
N SER A 50 -0.95 21.14 -5.83
CA SER A 50 -0.55 20.88 -7.23
C SER A 50 0.80 20.17 -7.38
N MET A 51 1.41 19.69 -6.29
CA MET A 51 2.72 19.04 -6.34
C MET A 51 2.65 17.64 -6.97
N ASP A 52 3.82 17.10 -7.32
CA ASP A 52 3.97 15.69 -7.64
C ASP A 52 3.72 14.88 -6.36
N CYS A 53 2.57 14.20 -6.31
CA CYS A 53 2.12 13.51 -5.12
C CYS A 53 3.13 12.47 -4.63
N GLN A 54 3.72 11.70 -5.57
CA GLN A 54 4.58 10.60 -5.22
C GLN A 54 5.91 11.09 -4.66
N SER A 55 6.58 12.01 -5.36
CA SER A 55 7.82 12.63 -4.87
C SER A 55 7.61 13.30 -3.52
N THR A 56 6.50 14.02 -3.36
CA THR A 56 6.19 14.72 -2.10
C THR A 56 6.04 13.76 -0.93
N LEU A 57 5.30 12.65 -1.12
CA LEU A 57 5.10 11.68 -0.06
C LEU A 57 6.35 10.86 0.22
N GLU A 58 7.14 10.51 -0.79
CA GLU A 58 8.42 9.80 -0.62
C GLU A 58 9.44 10.66 0.15
N GLU A 59 9.53 11.97 -0.13
CA GLU A 59 10.39 12.90 0.60
C GLU A 59 9.99 13.03 2.07
N ARG A 60 8.69 13.07 2.38
CA ARG A 60 8.18 13.18 3.75
C ARG A 60 8.42 11.93 4.58
N THR A 61 8.33 10.77 3.95
CA THR A 61 8.31 9.47 4.62
C THR A 61 9.67 8.77 4.61
N GLY A 62 10.54 9.12 3.66
CA GLY A 62 11.80 8.41 3.42
C GLY A 62 11.63 7.11 2.63
N CYS A 63 10.43 6.82 2.10
CA CYS A 63 10.13 5.53 1.48
C CYS A 63 10.87 5.24 0.15
N GLY A 64 11.56 6.23 -0.40
CA GLY A 64 12.48 6.05 -1.53
C GLY A 64 13.89 5.56 -1.14
N ALA A 65 14.23 5.49 0.16
CA ALA A 65 15.53 5.03 0.62
C ALA A 65 15.66 3.50 0.57
N GLU A 66 16.84 2.99 0.20
CA GLU A 66 17.11 1.55 0.07
C GLU A 66 17.03 0.84 1.43
N GLU A 67 17.45 1.53 2.49
CA GLU A 67 17.45 1.06 3.88
C GLU A 67 16.16 1.38 4.64
N PHE A 68 15.10 1.84 3.96
CA PHE A 68 13.85 2.21 4.62
C PHE A 68 13.28 1.02 5.41
N ALA A 69 12.95 1.30 6.67
CA ALA A 69 12.26 0.37 7.56
C ALA A 69 11.21 1.13 8.38
N PHE A 70 10.05 0.52 8.57
CA PHE A 70 9.01 1.09 9.41
C PHE A 70 9.44 1.08 10.88
N SER A 71 9.33 2.23 11.53
CA SER A 71 9.51 2.37 12.98
C SER A 71 8.21 2.78 13.64
N THR A 72 7.65 3.92 13.25
CA THR A 72 6.32 4.39 13.64
C THR A 72 5.65 5.07 12.45
N PRO A 73 4.52 4.53 11.96
CA PRO A 73 3.82 3.31 12.40
C PRO A 73 4.63 2.03 12.16
N SER A 74 4.28 0.93 12.84
CA SER A 74 4.90 -0.38 12.61
C SER A 74 4.46 -0.99 11.27
N ARG A 75 5.24 -1.92 10.72
CA ARG A 75 4.89 -2.63 9.49
C ARG A 75 3.52 -3.29 9.55
N GLU A 76 3.20 -3.98 10.66
CA GLU A 76 1.91 -4.67 10.85
C GLU A 76 0.75 -3.68 10.84
N ARG A 77 0.97 -2.49 11.41
CA ARG A 77 -0.02 -1.42 11.41
C ARG A 77 -0.24 -0.89 10.00
N VAL A 78 0.81 -0.65 9.23
CA VAL A 78 0.72 -0.25 7.82
C VAL A 78 0.00 -1.31 6.99
N LEU A 79 0.33 -2.60 7.17
CA LEU A 79 -0.34 -3.70 6.47
C LEU A 79 -1.85 -3.73 6.76
N ARG A 80 -2.26 -3.47 8.01
CA ARG A 80 -3.68 -3.39 8.37
C ARG A 80 -4.36 -2.19 7.71
N CYS A 81 -3.72 -1.03 7.77
CA CYS A 81 -4.22 0.21 7.18
C CYS A 81 -4.25 0.19 5.64
N ARG A 82 -3.45 -0.68 5.02
CA ARG A 82 -3.45 -0.90 3.58
C ARG A 82 -4.64 -1.71 3.08
N LEU A 83 -5.31 -2.48 3.95
CA LEU A 83 -6.36 -3.42 3.52
C LEU A 83 -7.48 -2.77 2.70
N PRO A 84 -8.03 -1.59 3.08
CA PRO A 84 -9.04 -0.93 2.27
C PRO A 84 -8.53 -0.54 0.87
N LEU A 85 -7.27 -0.07 0.78
CA LEU A 85 -6.66 0.40 -0.48
C LEU A 85 -6.49 -0.70 -1.54
N VAL A 86 -6.52 -1.97 -1.14
CA VAL A 86 -6.34 -3.13 -2.03
C VAL A 86 -7.62 -3.92 -2.29
N ARG A 87 -8.77 -3.47 -1.80
CA ARG A 87 -10.06 -4.17 -2.01
C ARG A 87 -10.42 -4.34 -3.48
N GLN A 88 -10.01 -3.40 -4.32
CA GLN A 88 -10.22 -3.43 -5.77
C GLN A 88 -9.22 -4.34 -6.52
N GLY A 89 -8.24 -4.91 -5.81
CA GLY A 89 -7.21 -5.80 -6.36
C GLY A 89 -5.80 -5.44 -5.88
N THR A 90 -4.87 -6.36 -6.14
CA THR A 90 -3.46 -6.24 -5.73
C THR A 90 -2.57 -5.50 -6.75
N ASP A 91 -3.10 -5.12 -7.90
CA ASP A 91 -2.39 -4.27 -8.87
C ASP A 91 -2.13 -2.87 -8.25
N PRO A 92 -0.87 -2.43 -8.13
CA PRO A 92 -0.53 -1.11 -7.55
C PRO A 92 -1.10 0.07 -8.34
N ASN A 93 -1.41 -0.11 -9.63
CA ASN A 93 -1.97 0.93 -10.48
C ASN A 93 -3.50 0.98 -10.45
N LYS A 94 -4.13 0.10 -9.66
CA LYS A 94 -5.59 0.12 -9.47
C LYS A 94 -5.94 1.14 -8.39
N ALA A 95 -6.54 2.25 -8.81
CA ALA A 95 -7.02 3.28 -7.90
C ALA A 95 -8.07 2.70 -6.91
N PRO A 96 -7.93 2.96 -5.60
CA PRO A 96 -8.97 2.64 -4.64
C PRO A 96 -10.19 3.56 -4.81
N ARG A 97 -11.34 3.19 -4.25
CA ARG A 97 -12.52 4.06 -4.22
C ARG A 97 -12.35 5.08 -3.10
N CYS A 98 -12.98 6.26 -3.22
CA CYS A 98 -12.88 7.27 -2.17
C CYS A 98 -13.38 6.77 -0.82
N GLU A 99 -14.47 5.98 -0.76
CA GLU A 99 -14.93 5.35 0.49
C GLU A 99 -13.88 4.44 1.15
N ASP A 100 -13.07 3.75 0.36
CA ASP A 100 -12.01 2.88 0.90
C ASP A 100 -10.84 3.73 1.43
N VAL A 101 -10.62 4.92 0.86
CA VAL A 101 -9.57 5.84 1.29
C VAL A 101 -10.00 6.62 2.54
N ASP A 102 -11.25 7.06 2.59
CA ASP A 102 -11.83 7.73 3.75
C ASP A 102 -11.75 6.83 4.98
N GLU A 103 -12.05 5.53 4.84
CA GLU A 103 -11.86 4.54 5.92
C GLU A 103 -10.41 4.51 6.42
N VAL A 104 -9.41 4.56 5.52
CA VAL A 104 -7.99 4.59 5.94
C VAL A 104 -7.67 5.89 6.66
N LEU A 105 -8.13 7.02 6.15
CA LEU A 105 -7.83 8.32 6.74
C LEU A 105 -8.44 8.46 8.14
N GLU A 106 -9.62 7.86 8.37
CA GLU A 106 -10.32 7.84 9.66
C GLU A 106 -9.73 6.79 10.63
N ASP A 107 -9.55 5.55 10.20
CA ASP A 107 -9.16 4.43 11.06
C ASP A 107 -7.64 4.30 11.27
N CYS A 108 -6.85 5.01 10.46
CA CYS A 108 -5.39 4.99 10.48
C CYS A 108 -4.74 6.38 10.58
N PRO A 109 -5.03 7.15 11.65
CA PRO A 109 -4.49 8.50 11.83
C PRO A 109 -2.96 8.54 11.97
N ASP A 110 -2.34 7.46 12.41
CA ASP A 110 -0.90 7.27 12.49
C ASP A 110 -0.26 7.10 11.10
N LEU A 111 -0.92 6.38 10.19
CA LEU A 111 -0.51 6.31 8.79
C LEU A 111 -0.68 7.68 8.11
N THR A 112 -1.81 8.36 8.34
CA THR A 112 -2.05 9.70 7.80
C THR A 112 -1.02 10.71 8.32
N GLY A 113 -0.69 10.65 9.61
CA GLY A 113 0.37 11.46 10.22
C GLY A 113 1.73 11.21 9.59
N PHE A 114 2.10 9.93 9.40
CA PHE A 114 3.33 9.52 8.73
C PHE A 114 3.41 10.03 7.29
N LEU A 115 2.36 9.85 6.48
CA LEU A 115 2.27 10.39 5.11
C LEU A 115 2.30 11.93 5.08
N GLY A 116 1.76 12.56 6.12
CA GLY A 116 1.84 14.00 6.35
C GLY A 116 3.23 14.51 6.75
N GLY A 117 4.22 13.62 6.93
CA GLY A 117 5.57 13.97 7.38
C GLY A 117 5.64 14.40 8.85
N ARG A 118 4.61 14.08 9.65
CA ARG A 118 4.69 14.27 11.10
C ARG A 118 5.63 13.19 11.65
N GLN A 119 6.72 13.63 12.26
CA GLN A 119 7.54 12.72 13.07
C GLN A 119 6.70 12.19 14.25
N PRO A 120 6.91 10.94 14.66
CA PRO A 120 6.26 10.37 15.84
C PRO A 120 6.57 11.16 17.12
#